data_AF-A0A081NB44-F1
#
_entry.id   AF-A0A081NB44-F1
#
_cell.length_a   1.000
_cell.length_b   1.000
_cell.length_c   1.000
_cell.angle_alpha   90.00
_cell.angle_beta   90.00
_cell.angle_gamma   90.00
#
_symmetry.space_group_name_H-M   'P 1'
#
loop_
_entity.id
_entity.type
_entity.pdbx_description
1 polymer ?
#
loop_
_entity_poly.entity_id
_entity_poly.type
_entity_poly.pdbx_seq_one_letter_code
_entity_poly.pdbx_strand_id
1 'polypeptide(L)'
;MEQALENLDALEQITPDEQEAETLLAEVEQSEQAQQQANAEDVAAQQGAVMAVSMVETLVKMRWSFVQIDDGIRGQVIEKAVPVCKKYGSDFPDWLKPFREEIELGMVVAAAGFGIWSQIKAHEAAQQSPQETEQGAGDEAETGESEYSTP
;
A
#
# COMPACT_ATOMS: atom_id res chain seq x y z
N MET A 1 33.41 37.25 51.47
CA MET A 1 31.98 36.93 51.23
C MET A 1 31.45 37.58 49.95
N GLU A 2 32.11 38.59 49.38
CA GLU A 2 31.66 39.24 48.11
C GLU A 2 31.74 38.35 46.87
N GLN A 3 32.76 37.49 46.72
CA GLN A 3 32.89 36.61 45.53
C GLN A 3 31.77 35.55 45.41
N ALA A 4 31.10 35.21 46.51
CA ALA A 4 29.96 34.29 46.50
C ALA A 4 28.67 34.97 46.02
N LEU A 5 28.57 36.30 46.18
CA LEU A 5 27.43 37.09 45.70
C LEU A 5 27.56 37.37 44.20
N GLU A 6 28.76 37.67 43.71
CA GLU A 6 29.00 37.86 42.26
C GLU A 6 28.78 36.57 41.45
N ASN A 7 29.08 35.39 42.03
CA ASN A 7 28.79 34.11 41.37
C ASN A 7 27.31 33.73 41.39
N LEU A 8 26.50 34.28 42.30
CA LEU A 8 25.04 34.07 42.31
C LEU A 8 24.36 34.91 41.22
N ASP A 9 24.76 36.18 41.10
CA ASP A 9 24.22 37.13 40.11
C ASP A 9 24.55 36.70 38.67
N ALA A 10 25.73 36.14 38.46
CA ALA A 10 26.12 35.54 37.17
C ALA A 10 25.34 34.26 36.83
N LEU A 11 24.80 33.54 37.82
CA LEU A 11 23.98 32.35 37.59
C LEU A 11 22.52 32.70 37.25
N GLU A 12 22.01 33.80 37.80
CA GLU A 12 20.67 34.34 37.56
C GLU A 12 20.52 34.99 36.16
N GLN A 13 21.64 35.39 35.53
CA GLN A 13 21.68 35.85 34.14
C GLN A 13 21.77 34.70 33.10
N ILE A 14 21.99 33.45 33.52
CA ILE A 14 22.12 32.29 32.63
C ILE A 14 20.79 31.50 32.54
N THR A 15 19.81 31.81 33.38
CA THR A 15 18.45 31.30 33.21
C THR A 15 17.80 32.02 32.04
N PRO A 16 17.47 31.33 30.92
CA PRO A 16 16.64 31.93 29.89
C PRO A 16 15.36 32.42 30.57
N ASP A 17 14.96 33.65 30.27
CA ASP A 17 13.68 34.19 30.74
C ASP A 17 12.61 33.13 30.44
N GLU A 18 11.75 32.79 31.41
CA GLU A 18 10.78 31.70 31.26
C GLU A 18 9.91 31.88 30.00
N GLN A 19 9.70 33.14 29.61
CA GLN A 19 9.03 33.52 28.35
C GLN A 19 9.82 33.18 27.09
N GLU A 20 11.15 33.37 27.09
CA GLU A 20 12.01 33.00 25.94
C GLU A 20 12.04 31.48 25.77
N ALA A 21 12.11 30.72 26.87
CA ALA A 21 12.05 29.26 26.85
C ALA A 21 10.69 28.74 26.33
N GLU A 22 9.57 29.35 26.75
CA GLU A 22 8.23 29.02 26.22
C GLU A 22 8.11 29.33 24.72
N THR A 23 8.63 30.47 24.25
CA THR A 23 8.59 30.80 22.82
C THR A 23 9.44 29.86 21.97
N LEU A 24 10.62 29.45 22.46
CA LEU A 24 11.47 28.49 21.75
C LEU A 24 10.83 27.09 21.70
N LEU A 25 10.17 26.66 22.78
CA LEU A 25 9.39 25.42 22.78
C LEU A 25 8.23 25.47 21.78
N ALA A 26 7.47 26.56 21.75
CA ALA A 26 6.38 26.72 20.80
C ALA A 26 6.85 26.74 19.34
N GLU A 27 8.00 27.36 19.05
CA GLU A 27 8.59 27.40 17.71
C GLU A 27 9.13 26.03 17.28
N VAL A 28 9.73 25.27 18.21
CA VAL A 28 10.16 23.89 17.98
C VAL A 28 8.94 23.00 17.70
N GLU A 29 7.90 23.04 18.53
CA GLU A 29 6.67 22.25 18.32
C GLU A 29 5.99 22.60 16.99
N GLN A 30 5.93 23.89 16.63
CA GLN A 30 5.37 24.34 15.35
C GLN A 30 6.20 23.84 14.16
N SER A 31 7.53 23.85 14.28
CA SER A 31 8.43 23.33 13.25
C SER A 31 8.31 21.81 13.10
N GLU A 32 8.16 21.07 14.20
CA GLU A 32 7.95 19.63 14.21
C GLU A 32 6.60 19.25 13.59
N GLN A 33 5.54 20.00 13.90
CA GLN A 33 4.21 19.82 13.29
C GLN A 33 4.23 20.10 11.79
N ALA A 34 4.88 21.17 11.35
CA ALA A 34 5.02 21.49 9.94
C ALA A 34 5.84 20.42 9.19
N GLN A 35 6.90 19.91 9.82
CA GLN A 35 7.71 18.82 9.28
C GLN A 35 6.91 17.51 9.19
N GLN A 36 6.11 17.19 10.20
CA GLN A 36 5.24 16.01 10.20
C GLN A 36 4.16 16.12 9.13
N GLN A 37 3.55 17.29 8.94
CA GLN A 37 2.57 17.52 7.87
C GLN A 37 3.21 17.39 6.48
N ALA A 38 4.36 18.01 6.25
CA ALA A 38 5.06 17.90 4.97
C ALA A 38 5.43 16.44 4.64
N ASN A 39 5.90 15.67 5.64
CA ASN A 39 6.17 14.25 5.46
C ASN A 39 4.88 13.44 5.20
N ALA A 40 3.78 13.77 5.87
CA ALA A 40 2.50 13.11 5.67
C ALA A 40 1.93 13.38 4.27
N GLU A 41 2.04 14.61 3.76
CA GLU A 41 1.64 15.00 2.40
C GLU A 41 2.48 14.27 1.34
N ASP A 42 3.79 14.13 1.58
CA ASP A 42 4.69 13.40 0.71
C ASP A 42 4.33 11.91 0.61
N VAL A 43 4.06 11.28 1.75
CA VAL A 43 3.59 9.89 1.81
C VAL A 43 2.22 9.73 1.16
N ALA A 44 1.28 10.66 1.41
CA ALA A 44 -0.05 10.63 0.82
C ALA A 44 -0.02 10.78 -0.70
N ALA A 45 0.83 11.68 -1.24
CA ALA A 45 1.03 11.84 -2.67
C ALA A 45 1.61 10.58 -3.32
N GLN A 46 2.57 9.92 -2.65
CA GLN A 46 3.13 8.66 -3.13
C GLN A 46 2.10 7.53 -3.14
N GLN A 47 1.33 7.39 -2.06
CA GLN A 47 0.26 6.38 -1.97
C GLN A 47 -0.84 6.63 -3.00
N GLY A 48 -1.25 7.88 -3.21
CA GLY A 48 -2.23 8.28 -4.21
C GLY A 48 -1.77 7.95 -5.63
N ALA A 49 -0.50 8.24 -5.96
CA ALA A 49 0.08 7.89 -7.25
C ALA A 49 0.09 6.37 -7.48
N VAL A 50 0.49 5.59 -6.48
CA VAL A 50 0.47 4.12 -6.54
C VAL A 50 -0.95 3.58 -6.75
N MET A 51 -1.93 4.10 -6.01
CA MET A 51 -3.33 3.69 -6.16
C MET A 51 -3.88 4.01 -7.56
N ALA A 52 -3.65 5.23 -8.05
CA ALA A 52 -4.13 5.65 -9.36
C ALA A 52 -3.57 4.76 -10.49
N VAL A 53 -2.25 4.48 -10.45
CA VAL A 53 -1.61 3.60 -11.41
C VAL A 53 -2.17 2.17 -11.32
N SER A 54 -2.37 1.65 -10.11
CA SER A 54 -2.93 0.32 -9.90
C SER A 54 -4.39 0.20 -10.38
N MET A 55 -5.16 1.28 -10.27
CA MET A 55 -6.52 1.32 -10.80
C MET A 55 -6.51 1.25 -12.33
N VAL A 56 -5.63 2.02 -12.98
CA VAL A 56 -5.45 1.96 -14.44
C VAL A 56 -5.01 0.57 -14.89
N GLU A 57 -4.05 -0.04 -14.20
CA GLU A 57 -3.63 -1.42 -14.48
C GLU A 57 -4.79 -2.41 -14.39
N THR A 58 -5.62 -2.28 -13.36
CA THR A 58 -6.78 -3.15 -13.15
C THR A 58 -7.79 -3.01 -14.29
N LEU A 59 -8.10 -1.77 -14.69
CA LEU A 59 -9.02 -1.50 -15.82
C LEU A 59 -8.47 -2.02 -17.15
N VAL A 60 -7.16 -1.87 -17.38
CA VAL A 60 -6.49 -2.39 -18.58
C VAL A 60 -6.54 -3.91 -18.59
N LYS A 61 -6.21 -4.58 -17.49
CA LYS A 61 -6.26 -6.06 -17.37
C LYS A 61 -7.67 -6.61 -17.47
N MET A 62 -8.68 -5.86 -16.99
CA MET A 62 -10.08 -6.25 -17.12
C MET A 62 -10.54 -6.25 -18.58
N ARG A 63 -10.04 -5.34 -19.41
CA ARG A 63 -10.37 -5.27 -20.85
C ARG A 63 -9.47 -6.16 -21.70
N TRP A 64 -8.19 -6.25 -21.38
CA TRP A 64 -7.17 -6.99 -22.11
C TRP A 64 -6.28 -7.76 -21.12
N SER A 65 -6.69 -8.99 -20.81
CA SER A 65 -6.04 -9.83 -19.79
C SER A 65 -4.61 -10.27 -20.15
N PHE A 66 -4.22 -10.17 -21.43
CA PHE A 66 -2.87 -10.52 -21.90
C PHE A 66 -1.85 -9.37 -21.78
N VAL A 67 -2.29 -8.15 -21.46
CA VAL A 67 -1.39 -7.00 -21.31
C VAL A 67 -0.71 -7.07 -19.95
N GLN A 68 0.62 -7.21 -19.98
CA GLN A 68 1.46 -7.06 -18.79
C GLN A 68 2.14 -5.70 -18.81
N ILE A 69 1.96 -4.95 -17.73
CA ILE A 69 2.67 -3.70 -17.51
C ILE A 69 3.88 -4.06 -16.66
N ASP A 70 5.07 -3.83 -17.21
CA ASP A 70 6.35 -4.09 -16.54
C ASP A 70 6.50 -3.18 -15.31
N ASP A 71 7.09 -3.73 -14.24
CA ASP A 71 7.28 -3.01 -12.97
C ASP A 71 8.18 -1.77 -13.12
N GLY A 72 9.11 -1.78 -14.08
CA GLY A 72 9.95 -0.63 -14.42
C GLY A 72 9.17 0.50 -15.09
N ILE A 73 8.20 0.19 -15.96
CA ILE A 73 7.31 1.18 -16.56
C ILE A 73 6.36 1.74 -15.50
N ARG A 74 5.82 0.86 -14.65
CA ARG A 74 4.98 1.23 -13.51
C ARG A 74 5.68 2.22 -12.58
N GLY A 75 6.93 1.93 -12.21
CA GLY A 75 7.75 2.82 -11.38
C GLY A 75 7.94 4.20 -12.00
N GLN A 76 8.26 4.26 -13.30
CA GLN A 76 8.41 5.53 -14.03
C GLN A 76 7.11 6.34 -14.06
N VAL A 77 5.97 5.68 -14.25
CA VAL A 77 4.67 6.38 -14.23
C VAL A 77 4.37 6.92 -12.83
N ILE A 78 4.65 6.16 -11.78
CA ILE A 78 4.48 6.62 -10.39
C ILE A 78 5.38 7.83 -10.12
N GLU A 79 6.66 7.78 -10.47
CA GLU A 79 7.59 8.90 -10.29
C GLU A 79 7.11 10.19 -10.97
N LYS A 80 6.44 10.07 -12.12
CA LYS A 80 5.85 11.21 -12.83
C LYS A 80 4.50 11.63 -12.27
N ALA A 81 3.75 10.73 -11.66
CA ALA A 81 2.46 11.00 -11.05
C ALA A 81 2.58 11.69 -9.68
N VAL A 82 3.59 11.34 -8.87
CA VAL A 82 3.85 11.95 -7.55
C VAL A 82 3.86 13.49 -7.57
N PRO A 83 4.62 14.18 -8.45
CA PRO A 83 4.62 15.65 -8.46
C PRO A 83 3.27 16.25 -8.89
N VAL A 84 2.47 15.52 -9.67
CA VAL A 84 1.10 15.95 -10.04
C VAL A 84 0.18 15.83 -8.82
N CYS A 85 0.27 14.73 -8.08
CA CYS A 85 -0.46 14.55 -6.82
C CYS A 85 -0.06 15.58 -5.77
N LYS A 86 1.23 15.92 -5.64
CA LYS A 86 1.68 17.02 -4.77
C LYS A 86 1.12 18.38 -5.19
N LYS A 87 1.08 18.66 -6.50
CA LYS A 87 0.63 19.98 -7.02
C LYS A 87 -0.87 20.21 -6.89
N TYR A 88 -1.69 19.19 -7.12
CA TYR A 88 -3.16 19.31 -7.10
C TYR A 88 -3.79 18.81 -5.81
N GLY A 89 -2.97 18.36 -4.85
CA GLY A 89 -3.41 17.63 -3.68
C GLY A 89 -3.71 16.17 -4.01
N SER A 90 -3.40 15.27 -3.08
CA SER A 90 -3.93 13.91 -3.07
C SER A 90 -5.43 13.86 -2.73
N ASP A 91 -5.99 15.02 -2.36
CA ASP A 91 -7.41 15.15 -2.03
C ASP A 91 -8.29 15.09 -3.28
N PHE A 92 -9.49 14.56 -3.07
CA PHE A 92 -10.52 14.55 -4.09
C PHE A 92 -10.83 15.98 -4.54
N PRO A 93 -11.16 16.20 -5.84
CA PRO A 93 -11.62 17.49 -6.32
C PRO A 93 -12.77 18.02 -5.45
N ASP A 94 -12.90 19.33 -5.27
CA ASP A 94 -13.90 19.92 -4.36
C ASP A 94 -15.34 19.47 -4.65
N TRP A 95 -15.67 19.18 -5.90
CA TRP A 95 -16.97 18.66 -6.32
C TRP A 95 -17.24 17.20 -5.91
N LEU A 96 -16.19 16.45 -5.58
CA LEU A 96 -16.23 15.03 -5.22
C LEU A 96 -16.00 14.79 -3.72
N LYS A 97 -15.42 15.76 -2.99
CA LYS A 97 -15.29 15.74 -1.53
C LYS A 97 -16.57 15.31 -0.78
N PRO A 98 -17.79 15.82 -1.11
CA PRO A 98 -18.99 15.39 -0.39
C PRO A 98 -19.40 13.94 -0.67
N PHE A 99 -18.90 13.33 -1.75
CA PHE A 99 -19.22 11.94 -2.13
C PHE A 99 -18.16 10.94 -1.65
N ARG A 100 -17.22 11.38 -0.81
CA ARG A 100 -16.09 10.55 -0.37
C ARG A 100 -16.57 9.26 0.29
N GLU A 101 -17.53 9.38 1.21
CA GLU A 101 -18.06 8.24 1.96
C GLU A 101 -18.82 7.27 1.04
N GLU A 102 -19.59 7.79 0.09
CA GLU A 102 -20.33 6.99 -0.89
C GLU A 102 -19.42 6.29 -1.87
N ILE A 103 -18.33 6.93 -2.28
CA ILE A 103 -17.32 6.31 -3.15
C ILE A 103 -16.58 5.22 -2.40
N GLU A 104 -16.20 5.45 -1.14
CA GLU A 104 -15.54 4.45 -0.31
C GLU A 104 -16.44 3.23 -0.08
N LEU A 105 -17.70 3.47 0.29
CA LEU A 105 -18.72 2.42 0.39
C LEU A 105 -18.89 1.70 -0.95
N GLY A 106 -18.96 2.46 -2.05
CA GLY A 106 -19.06 1.92 -3.40
C GLY A 106 -17.88 1.02 -3.78
N MET A 107 -16.65 1.40 -3.41
CA MET A 107 -15.45 0.58 -3.63
C MET A 107 -15.52 -0.72 -2.85
N VAL A 108 -15.91 -0.69 -1.57
CA VAL A 108 -16.04 -1.91 -0.74
C VAL A 108 -17.09 -2.85 -1.32
N VAL A 109 -18.26 -2.31 -1.69
CA VAL A 109 -19.36 -3.08 -2.29
C VAL A 109 -18.93 -3.66 -3.65
N ALA A 110 -18.26 -2.87 -4.48
CA ALA A 110 -17.76 -3.32 -5.78
C ALA A 110 -16.69 -4.41 -5.64
N ALA A 111 -15.74 -4.26 -4.70
CA ALA A 111 -14.72 -5.26 -4.43
C ALA A 111 -15.33 -6.57 -3.93
N ALA A 112 -16.30 -6.50 -3.01
CA ALA A 112 -17.04 -7.67 -2.55
C ALA A 112 -17.79 -8.37 -3.69
N GLY A 113 -18.50 -7.59 -4.53
CA GLY A 113 -19.20 -8.11 -5.70
C GLY A 113 -18.26 -8.76 -6.72
N PHE A 114 -17.13 -8.13 -6.99
CA PHE A 114 -16.09 -8.69 -7.87
C PHE A 114 -15.48 -9.97 -7.30
N GLY A 115 -15.22 -10.02 -5.99
CA GLY A 115 -14.73 -11.21 -5.31
C GLY A 115 -15.69 -12.39 -5.43
N ILE A 116 -16.99 -12.16 -5.22
CA ILE A 116 -18.02 -13.20 -5.39
C ILE A 116 -18.09 -13.65 -6.85
N TRP A 117 -18.08 -12.73 -7.81
CA TRP A 117 -18.08 -13.06 -9.24
C TRP A 117 -16.85 -13.90 -9.64
N SER A 118 -15.67 -13.54 -9.15
CA SER A 118 -14.43 -14.29 -9.36
C SER A 118 -14.50 -15.69 -8.75
N GLN A 119 -15.09 -15.84 -7.57
CA GLN A 119 -15.29 -17.15 -6.94
C GLN A 119 -16.24 -18.03 -7.76
N ILE A 120 -17.35 -17.47 -8.27
CA ILE A 120 -18.29 -18.19 -9.14
C ILE A 120 -17.56 -18.66 -10.41
N LYS A 121 -16.79 -17.78 -11.05
CA LYS A 121 -16.01 -18.12 -12.25
C LYS A 121 -14.96 -19.20 -11.98
N ALA A 122 -14.27 -19.13 -10.85
CA ALA A 122 -13.30 -20.15 -10.46
C ALA A 122 -13.98 -21.51 -10.20
N HIS A 123 -15.16 -21.51 -9.57
CA HIS A 123 -15.93 -22.71 -9.32
C HIS A 123 -16.52 -23.33 -10.61
N GLU A 124 -16.97 -22.50 -11.56
CA GLU A 124 -17.37 -22.96 -12.90
C GLU A 124 -16.19 -23.59 -13.66
N ALA A 125 -15.02 -22.96 -13.63
CA ALA A 125 -13.81 -23.49 -14.27
C ALA A 125 -13.35 -24.81 -13.63
N ALA A 126 -13.44 -24.93 -12.30
CA ALA A 126 -13.11 -26.17 -11.60
C ALA A 126 -14.06 -27.34 -11.94
N GLN A 127 -15.32 -27.04 -12.27
CA GLN A 127 -16.29 -28.05 -12.73
C GLN A 127 -16.20 -28.36 -14.23
N GLN A 128 -15.62 -27.45 -15.04
CA GLN A 128 -15.39 -27.67 -16.47
C GLN A 128 -14.06 -28.37 -16.78
N SER A 129 -13.14 -28.47 -15.81
CA SER A 129 -12.03 -29.42 -15.86
C SER A 129 -12.59 -30.84 -15.71
N PRO A 130 -12.51 -31.71 -16.73
CA PRO A 130 -12.91 -33.09 -16.60
C PRO A 130 -12.15 -33.73 -15.43
N GLN A 131 -12.85 -34.55 -14.65
CA GLN A 131 -12.23 -35.57 -13.79
C GLN A 131 -11.36 -36.49 -14.66
N GLU A 132 -10.12 -36.10 -14.96
CA GLU A 132 -9.06 -37.03 -15.32
C GLU A 132 -8.29 -37.35 -14.04
N THR A 133 -8.93 -38.05 -13.12
CA THR A 133 -8.26 -38.81 -12.05
C THR A 133 -9.24 -39.74 -11.38
N GLU A 134 -9.90 -40.61 -12.15
CA GLU A 134 -10.48 -41.85 -11.62
C GLU A 134 -10.70 -42.85 -12.75
N GLN A 135 -9.59 -43.37 -13.30
CA GLN A 135 -9.54 -44.69 -13.93
C GLN A 135 -8.08 -45.14 -13.95
N GLY A 136 -7.70 -45.95 -12.95
CA GLY A 136 -6.35 -46.48 -12.83
C GLY A 136 -5.97 -46.96 -11.43
N ALA A 137 -6.91 -47.51 -10.67
CA ALA A 137 -6.59 -48.30 -9.48
C ALA A 137 -7.31 -49.64 -9.58
N GLY A 138 -6.56 -50.68 -9.94
CA GLY A 138 -6.91 -52.08 -9.70
C GLY A 138 -7.27 -52.91 -10.92
N ASP A 139 -6.25 -53.44 -11.62
CA ASP A 139 -6.09 -54.87 -11.88
C ASP A 139 -4.64 -55.11 -12.38
N GLU A 140 -4.10 -56.32 -12.20
CA GLU A 140 -2.73 -56.77 -12.53
C GLU A 140 -1.65 -56.56 -11.44
N ALA A 141 -1.92 -57.13 -10.26
CA ALA A 141 -0.88 -57.87 -9.54
C ALA A 141 -0.93 -59.35 -9.99
N GLU A 142 0.26 -59.95 -10.15
CA GLU A 142 0.54 -61.36 -10.50
C GLU A 142 0.32 -61.79 -11.96
N THR A 143 1.40 -61.89 -12.74
CA THR A 143 2.10 -63.17 -12.98
C THR A 143 3.21 -63.02 -14.02
N GLY A 144 4.41 -63.50 -13.69
CA GLY A 144 5.30 -64.10 -14.69
C GLY A 144 6.54 -63.32 -15.13
N GLU A 145 7.52 -63.15 -14.25
CA GLU A 145 8.93 -63.18 -14.66
C GLU A 145 9.71 -64.10 -13.71
N SER A 146 9.55 -65.42 -13.90
CA SER A 146 10.57 -66.38 -13.49
C SER A 146 11.68 -66.31 -14.55
N GLU A 147 12.70 -65.53 -14.26
CA GLU A 147 13.94 -65.52 -15.02
C GLU A 147 14.52 -66.94 -15.04
N TYR A 148 14.69 -67.48 -16.24
CA TYR A 148 15.13 -68.83 -16.51
C TYR A 148 16.51 -69.11 -15.88
N SER A 149 16.54 -70.12 -15.02
CA SER A 149 17.76 -70.82 -14.59
C SER A 149 18.04 -71.98 -15.56
N THR A 150 19.11 -71.83 -16.35
CA THR A 150 20.15 -72.85 -16.74
C THR A 150 19.73 -74.17 -17.44
N PRO A 151 20.62 -74.87 -18.17
CA PRO A 151 22.04 -75.21 -17.90
C PRO A 151 23.09 -74.56 -18.81
#